data_AF-A0A6S6XTG5-F1
#
_entry.id   AF-A0A6S6XTG5-F1
#
_cell.length_a   1.000
_cell.length_b   1.000
_cell.length_c   1.000
_cell.angle_alpha   90.00
_cell.angle_beta   90.00
_cell.angle_gamma   90.00
#
_symmetry.space_group_name_H-M   'P 1'
#
loop_
_entity.id
_entity.type
_entity.pdbx_description
1 polymer ?
#
loop_
_entity_poly.entity_id
_entity_poly.type
_entity_poly.pdbx_seq_one_letter_code
_entity_poly.pdbx_strand_id
1 'polypeptide(L)'
;MKSARHAGFTLIELMIVIVVVAILTAVALPSYRDYVNRARITEAVANLSDMRVKLEQYFQDNRSYAGACAAGTLAPLPANSANFTYTCPALDATRFQVLATGTGSMAGFSYQIDQANTRTTVSVPADWNGTGNTCWVLKKDGSC
;
A
#
# COMPACT_ATOMS: atom_id res chain seq x y z
N MET A 1 -49.13 -43.60 4.58
CA MET A 1 -48.28 -42.40 4.33
C MET A 1 -47.04 -42.51 5.22
N LYS A 2 -45.85 -42.77 4.67
CA LYS A 2 -44.60 -42.88 5.44
C LYS A 2 -44.16 -41.48 5.84
N SER A 3 -44.20 -41.17 7.14
CA SER A 3 -43.67 -39.93 7.69
C SER A 3 -42.15 -39.92 7.54
N ALA A 4 -41.61 -38.98 6.77
CA ALA A 4 -40.18 -38.74 6.70
C ALA A 4 -39.75 -38.05 8.00
N ARG A 5 -39.00 -38.78 8.85
CA ARG A 5 -38.37 -38.19 10.04
C ARG A 5 -37.43 -37.08 9.59
N HIS A 6 -37.75 -35.84 9.94
CA HIS A 6 -36.84 -34.72 9.78
C HIS A 6 -35.71 -34.90 10.81
N ALA A 7 -34.50 -35.17 10.34
CA ALA A 7 -33.31 -35.13 11.18
C ALA A 7 -32.99 -33.66 11.48
N GLY A 8 -33.09 -33.25 12.76
CA GLY A 8 -32.68 -31.93 13.22
C GLY A 8 -31.19 -31.88 13.53
N PHE A 9 -30.58 -30.70 13.36
CA PHE A 9 -29.20 -30.43 13.74
C PHE A 9 -29.08 -30.33 15.27
N THR A 10 -28.04 -30.91 15.87
CA THR A 10 -27.81 -30.80 17.32
C THR A 10 -27.06 -29.52 17.67
N LEU A 11 -27.29 -29.00 18.88
CA LEU A 11 -26.50 -27.87 19.41
C LEU A 11 -25.01 -28.21 19.50
N ILE A 12 -24.67 -29.48 19.79
CA ILE A 12 -23.28 -29.93 19.88
C ILE A 12 -22.61 -29.90 18.51
N GLU A 13 -23.28 -30.33 17.43
CA GLU A 13 -22.73 -30.23 16.07
C GLU A 13 -22.44 -28.78 15.70
N LEU A 14 -23.34 -27.85 16.03
CA LEU A 14 -23.13 -26.42 15.78
C LEU A 14 -21.93 -25.89 16.58
N MET A 15 -21.80 -26.27 17.85
CA MET A 15 -20.68 -25.83 18.69
C MET A 15 -19.33 -26.30 18.16
N ILE A 16 -19.23 -27.55 17.71
CA ILE A 16 -18.00 -28.09 17.13
C ILE A 16 -17.65 -27.34 15.84
N VAL A 17 -18.64 -27.08 14.97
CA VAL A 17 -18.42 -26.33 13.72
C VAL A 17 -17.92 -24.91 14.02
N ILE A 18 -18.52 -24.21 14.99
CA ILE A 18 -18.08 -22.86 15.38
C ILE A 18 -16.64 -22.87 15.90
N VAL A 19 -16.26 -23.87 16.72
CA VAL A 19 -14.89 -24.01 17.23
C VAL A 19 -13.90 -24.21 16.10
N VAL A 20 -14.21 -25.07 15.12
CA VAL A 20 -13.33 -25.29 13.97
C VAL A 20 -13.18 -24.01 13.14
N VAL A 21 -14.28 -23.29 12.88
CA VAL A 21 -14.24 -22.00 12.15
C VAL A 21 -13.42 -20.95 12.92
N ALA A 22 -13.54 -20.89 14.25
CA ALA A 22 -12.78 -19.96 15.06
C ALA A 22 -11.25 -20.21 14.96
N ILE A 23 -10.83 -21.47 15.00
CA ILE A 23 -9.40 -21.83 14.85
C ILE A 23 -8.88 -21.47 13.46
N LEU A 24 -9.64 -21.77 12.40
CA LEU A 24 -9.24 -21.46 11.03
C LEU A 24 -9.16 -19.95 10.77
N THR A 25 -10.14 -19.19 11.24
CA THR A 25 -10.18 -17.73 11.05
C THR A 25 -9.04 -17.02 11.79
N ALA A 26 -8.65 -17.50 12.98
CA ALA A 26 -7.54 -16.92 13.75
C ALA A 26 -6.21 -16.90 12.97
N VAL A 27 -5.95 -17.93 12.14
CA VAL A 27 -4.73 -18.00 11.32
C VAL A 27 -4.93 -17.35 9.94
N ALA A 28 -6.11 -17.52 9.34
CA ALA A 28 -6.36 -17.05 7.98
C ALA A 28 -6.50 -15.53 7.86
N LEU A 29 -7.16 -14.87 8.82
CA LEU A 29 -7.42 -13.43 8.78
C LEU A 29 -6.15 -12.55 8.77
N PRO A 30 -5.14 -12.75 9.64
CA PRO A 30 -3.93 -11.94 9.58
C PRO A 30 -3.19 -12.10 8.25
N SER A 31 -3.06 -13.34 7.75
CA SER A 31 -2.43 -13.62 6.46
C SER A 31 -3.19 -12.95 5.29
N TYR A 32 -4.53 -13.00 5.31
CA TYR A 32 -5.35 -12.34 4.30
C TYR A 32 -5.19 -10.82 4.31
N ARG A 33 -5.13 -10.20 5.50
CA ARG A 33 -4.88 -8.76 5.64
C ARG A 33 -3.52 -8.36 5.08
N ASP A 34 -2.48 -9.14 5.38
CA ASP A 34 -1.13 -8.89 4.84
C ASP A 34 -1.11 -8.99 3.31
N TYR A 35 -1.83 -9.96 2.73
CA TYR A 35 -1.98 -10.08 1.27
C TYR A 35 -2.68 -8.86 0.66
N VAL A 36 -3.79 -8.41 1.25
CA VAL A 36 -4.53 -7.23 0.77
C VAL A 36 -3.68 -5.96 0.90
N ASN A 37 -2.94 -5.79 2.00
CA ASN A 37 -2.04 -4.67 2.19
C ASN A 37 -0.93 -4.68 1.12
N ARG A 38 -0.33 -5.83 0.83
CA ARG A 38 0.67 -5.96 -0.25
C ARG A 38 0.10 -5.57 -1.61
N ALA A 39 -1.13 -5.98 -1.92
CA ALA A 39 -1.81 -5.58 -3.16
C ALA A 39 -2.09 -4.07 -3.23
N ARG A 40 -2.33 -3.42 -2.09
CA ARG A 40 -2.48 -1.96 -2.04
C ARG A 40 -1.14 -1.22 -2.15
N ILE A 41 -0.07 -1.76 -1.57
CA ILE A 41 1.28 -1.17 -1.67
C ILE A 41 1.75 -1.09 -3.13
N THR A 42 1.37 -2.07 -3.98
CA THR A 42 1.73 -2.02 -5.41
C THR A 42 1.14 -0.81 -6.14
N GLU A 43 0.01 -0.28 -5.67
CA GLU A 43 -0.56 0.97 -6.20
C GLU A 43 0.40 2.15 -5.96
N ALA A 44 0.86 2.31 -4.72
CA ALA A 44 1.80 3.37 -4.34
C ALA A 44 3.12 3.25 -5.12
N VAL A 45 3.68 2.05 -5.17
CA VAL A 45 4.95 1.77 -5.86
C VAL A 45 4.85 2.03 -7.37
N ALA A 46 3.74 1.67 -8.00
CA ALA A 46 3.50 1.94 -9.41
C ALA A 46 3.41 3.45 -9.68
N ASN A 47 2.61 4.17 -8.88
CA ASN A 47 2.43 5.61 -9.02
C ASN A 47 3.72 6.40 -8.75
N LEU A 48 4.51 6.02 -7.73
CA LEU A 48 5.81 6.65 -7.47
C LEU A 48 6.80 6.38 -8.62
N SER A 49 6.80 5.18 -9.18
CA SER A 49 7.66 4.83 -10.31
C SER A 49 7.30 5.63 -11.57
N ASP A 50 6.00 5.78 -11.85
CA ASP A 50 5.49 6.62 -12.94
C ASP A 50 5.84 8.09 -12.71
N MET A 51 5.72 8.60 -11.48
CA MET A 51 6.07 9.99 -11.18
C MET A 51 7.53 10.29 -11.43
N ARG A 52 8.43 9.37 -11.04
CA ARG A 52 9.85 9.54 -11.36
C ARG A 52 10.06 9.69 -12.86
N VAL A 53 9.47 8.82 -13.67
CA VAL A 53 9.64 8.88 -15.13
C VAL A 53 9.15 10.23 -15.69
N LYS A 54 7.98 10.69 -15.25
CA LYS A 54 7.43 11.98 -15.68
C LYS A 54 8.24 13.17 -15.19
N LEU A 55 8.77 13.12 -13.97
CA LEU A 55 9.63 14.17 -13.42
C LEU A 55 10.94 14.27 -14.20
N GLU A 56 11.56 13.15 -14.54
CA GLU A 56 12.76 13.14 -15.39
C GLU A 56 12.46 13.75 -16.77
N GLN A 57 11.31 13.42 -17.37
CA GLN A 57 10.87 14.04 -18.63
C GLN A 57 10.67 15.55 -18.48
N TYR A 58 9.99 15.99 -17.43
CA TYR A 58 9.80 17.41 -17.13
C TYR A 58 11.15 18.14 -17.00
N PHE A 59 12.15 17.50 -16.38
CA PHE A 59 13.49 18.05 -16.27
C PHE A 59 14.20 18.16 -17.62
N GLN A 60 14.01 17.20 -18.54
CA GLN A 60 14.57 17.31 -19.89
C GLN A 60 14.01 18.54 -20.62
N ASP A 61 12.73 18.84 -20.43
CA ASP A 61 12.07 19.95 -21.12
C ASP A 61 12.38 21.32 -20.47
N ASN A 62 12.45 21.37 -19.13
CA ASN A 62 12.51 22.62 -18.38
C ASN A 62 13.88 22.91 -17.74
N ARG A 63 14.79 21.92 -17.73
CA ARG A 63 16.08 21.95 -17.00
C ARG A 63 15.94 22.25 -15.50
N SER A 64 14.76 21.97 -14.95
CA SER A 64 14.38 22.28 -13.58
C SER A 64 13.22 21.37 -13.16
N TYR A 65 13.18 20.93 -11.89
CA TYR A 65 11.97 20.30 -11.35
C TYR A 65 10.97 21.31 -10.78
N ALA A 66 11.33 22.59 -10.70
CA ALA A 66 10.46 23.61 -10.16
C ALA A 66 9.12 23.67 -10.93
N GLY A 67 8.02 23.53 -10.19
CA GLY A 67 6.66 23.52 -10.74
C GLY A 67 6.16 22.18 -11.28
N ALA A 68 7.00 21.14 -11.38
CA ALA A 68 6.65 19.88 -12.05
C ALA A 68 5.41 19.18 -11.49
N CYS A 69 5.23 19.12 -10.17
CA CYS A 69 4.13 18.38 -9.52
C CYS A 69 2.75 19.06 -9.56
N ALA A 70 2.62 20.21 -10.24
CA ALA A 70 1.36 20.94 -10.33
C ALA A 70 0.40 20.30 -11.34
N ALA A 71 -0.90 20.56 -11.18
CA ALA A 71 -1.88 20.16 -12.19
C ALA A 71 -1.60 20.84 -13.54
N GLY A 72 -1.76 20.10 -14.64
CA GLY A 72 -1.57 20.62 -16.01
C GLY A 72 -0.12 20.61 -16.52
N THR A 73 0.84 20.12 -15.73
CA THR A 73 2.20 19.87 -16.19
C THR A 73 2.34 18.48 -16.81
N LEU A 74 3.55 18.13 -17.25
CA LEU A 74 3.90 16.78 -17.71
C LEU A 74 4.03 15.76 -16.56
N ALA A 75 4.18 16.24 -15.32
CA ALA A 75 4.39 15.41 -14.13
C ALA A 75 3.40 15.72 -12.99
N PRO A 76 2.08 15.77 -13.26
CA PRO A 76 1.10 16.10 -12.24
C PRO A 76 1.06 14.99 -11.18
N LEU A 77 0.81 15.37 -9.93
CA LEU A 77 0.62 14.39 -8.85
C LEU A 77 -0.50 13.38 -9.23
N PRO A 78 -0.32 12.09 -8.91
CA PRO A 78 -1.37 11.10 -9.09
C PRO A 78 -2.63 11.49 -8.31
N ALA A 79 -3.80 11.11 -8.81
CA ALA A 79 -5.04 11.29 -8.06
C ALA A 79 -4.97 10.50 -6.74
N ASN A 80 -5.36 11.15 -5.65
CA ASN A 80 -5.47 10.49 -4.35
C ASN A 80 -6.50 9.36 -4.43
N SER A 81 -6.19 8.24 -3.78
CA SER A 81 -7.09 7.10 -3.66
C SER A 81 -7.52 6.87 -2.22
N ALA A 82 -8.38 5.88 -1.99
CA ALA A 82 -8.74 5.45 -0.64
C ALA A 82 -7.56 4.82 0.13
N ASN A 83 -6.48 4.47 -0.56
CA ASN A 83 -5.30 3.82 0.02
C ASN A 83 -4.15 4.80 0.23
N PHE A 84 -3.91 5.74 -0.70
CA PHE A 84 -2.75 6.62 -0.66
C PHE A 84 -3.06 8.03 -1.13
N THR A 85 -2.42 9.00 -0.48
CA THR A 85 -2.31 10.38 -0.96
C THR A 85 -0.88 10.66 -1.41
N TYR A 86 -0.72 11.55 -2.40
CA TYR A 86 0.57 11.86 -2.99
C TYR A 86 0.92 13.34 -2.79
N THR A 87 2.17 13.61 -2.40
CA THR A 87 2.68 14.98 -2.23
C THR A 87 4.10 15.09 -2.78
N CYS A 88 4.54 16.31 -3.12
CA CYS A 88 5.92 16.61 -3.48
C CYS A 88 6.54 17.56 -2.45
N PRO A 89 6.96 17.06 -1.27
CA PRO A 89 7.41 17.91 -0.17
C PRO A 89 8.70 18.69 -0.45
N ALA A 90 9.57 18.17 -1.32
CA ALA A 90 10.75 18.87 -1.79
C ALA A 90 10.71 18.98 -3.30
N LEU A 91 10.80 20.20 -3.82
CA LEU A 91 10.82 20.47 -5.24
C LEU A 91 11.60 21.77 -5.49
N ASP A 92 12.75 21.65 -6.13
CA ASP A 92 13.59 22.78 -6.50
C ASP A 92 14.15 22.60 -7.93
N ALA A 93 15.17 23.37 -8.31
CA ALA A 93 15.72 23.27 -9.65
C ALA A 93 16.38 21.91 -9.94
N THR A 94 16.92 21.22 -8.94
CA THR A 94 17.75 20.01 -9.16
C THR A 94 17.30 18.80 -8.36
N ARG A 95 16.37 18.97 -7.42
CA ARG A 95 15.89 17.91 -6.54
C ARG A 95 14.37 17.84 -6.54
N PHE A 96 13.88 16.62 -6.43
CA PHE A 96 12.50 16.35 -6.11
C PHE A 96 12.43 15.26 -5.06
N GLN A 97 11.33 15.25 -4.32
CA GLN A 97 10.92 14.16 -3.46
C GLN A 97 9.42 13.98 -3.66
N VAL A 98 9.00 12.78 -4.02
CA VAL A 98 7.59 12.40 -4.08
C VAL A 98 7.30 11.46 -2.93
N LEU A 99 6.24 11.74 -2.18
CA LEU A 99 5.82 10.98 -1.01
C LEU A 99 4.41 10.42 -1.25
N ALA A 100 4.26 9.10 -1.10
CA ALA A 100 2.97 8.41 -1.03
C ALA A 100 2.69 8.09 0.45
N THR A 101 1.65 8.70 1.02
CA THR A 101 1.23 8.51 2.41
C THR A 101 -0.04 7.68 2.45
N GLY A 102 0.01 6.56 3.16
CA GLY A 102 -1.12 5.65 3.31
C GLY A 102 -2.24 6.28 4.14
N THR A 103 -3.48 6.05 3.72
CA THR A 103 -4.70 6.51 4.39
C THR A 103 -5.66 5.34 4.66
N GLY A 104 -6.65 5.56 5.52
CA GLY A 104 -7.62 4.52 5.88
C GLY A 104 -6.94 3.24 6.38
N SER A 105 -7.20 2.12 5.71
CA SER A 105 -6.60 0.83 6.06
C SER A 105 -5.10 0.71 5.75
N MET A 106 -4.52 1.67 5.03
CA MET A 106 -3.08 1.77 4.79
C MET A 106 -2.40 2.83 5.69
N ALA A 107 -3.10 3.39 6.68
CA ALA A 107 -2.49 4.30 7.63
C ALA A 107 -1.24 3.69 8.29
N GLY A 108 -0.16 4.49 8.36
CA GLY A 108 1.15 4.06 8.86
C GLY A 108 2.14 3.65 7.76
N PHE A 109 1.67 3.28 6.56
CA PHE A 109 2.55 3.09 5.41
C PHE A 109 2.92 4.43 4.78
N SER A 110 4.20 4.63 4.52
CA SER A 110 4.68 5.81 3.80
C SER A 110 5.91 5.46 2.96
N TYR A 111 5.87 5.83 1.69
CA TYR A 111 6.90 5.50 0.70
C TYR A 111 7.31 6.74 -0.06
N GLN A 112 8.58 6.83 -0.44
CA GLN A 112 9.07 7.96 -1.22
C GLN A 112 10.03 7.54 -2.33
N ILE A 113 10.22 8.46 -3.27
CA ILE A 113 11.29 8.42 -4.27
C ILE A 113 11.85 9.81 -4.51
N ASP A 114 13.15 9.87 -4.80
CA ASP A 114 13.88 11.10 -5.08
C ASP A 114 14.53 11.07 -6.48
N GLN A 115 15.19 12.19 -6.83
CA GLN A 115 15.92 12.36 -8.11
C GLN A 115 17.11 11.40 -8.29
N ALA A 116 17.63 10.82 -7.21
CA ALA A 116 18.69 9.81 -7.28
C ALA A 116 18.11 8.39 -7.45
N ASN A 117 16.79 8.26 -7.63
CA ASN A 117 16.07 6.99 -7.61
C ASN A 117 16.26 6.22 -6.29
N THR A 118 16.53 6.94 -5.20
CA THR A 118 16.50 6.38 -3.85
C THR A 118 15.05 6.12 -3.49
N ARG A 119 14.69 4.84 -3.44
CA ARG A 119 13.38 4.39 -2.98
C ARG A 119 13.48 4.29 -1.47
N THR A 120 12.56 4.88 -0.72
CA THR A 120 12.61 4.74 0.74
C THR A 120 11.27 4.35 1.29
N THR A 121 11.28 3.44 2.24
CA THR A 121 10.15 3.18 3.13
C THR A 121 10.27 4.13 4.32
N VAL A 122 9.49 5.21 4.32
CA VAL A 122 9.56 6.25 5.35
C VAL A 122 8.95 5.77 6.66
N SER A 123 7.86 5.00 6.58
CA SER A 123 7.25 4.35 7.74
C SER A 123 6.44 3.14 7.31
N VAL A 124 6.29 2.20 8.24
CA VAL A 124 5.32 1.11 8.17
C VAL A 124 4.60 1.01 9.53
N PRO A 125 3.43 0.36 9.60
CA PRO A 125 2.77 0.06 10.87
C PRO A 125 3.67 -0.73 11.83
N ALA A 126 3.40 -0.68 13.13
CA ALA A 126 4.27 -1.26 14.16
C ALA A 126 4.48 -2.79 14.06
N ASP A 127 3.58 -3.50 13.38
CA ASP A 127 3.69 -4.93 13.13
C ASP A 127 4.54 -5.27 11.89
N TRP A 128 4.98 -4.27 11.14
CA TRP A 128 5.84 -4.40 9.96
C TRP A 128 7.26 -3.90 10.24
N ASN A 129 8.24 -4.52 9.58
CA ASN A 129 9.64 -4.11 9.61
C ASN A 129 10.01 -3.28 8.37
N GLY A 130 11.19 -2.63 8.42
CA GLY A 130 11.81 -1.99 7.26
C GLY A 130 11.58 -0.49 7.11
N THR A 131 11.13 0.19 8.16
CA THR A 131 11.21 1.66 8.26
C THR A 131 12.66 2.11 8.05
N GLY A 132 12.88 3.07 7.15
CA GLY A 132 14.20 3.58 6.78
C GLY A 132 14.90 2.78 5.69
N ASN A 133 14.37 1.64 5.25
CA ASN A 133 14.97 0.87 4.16
C ASN A 133 15.05 1.70 2.88
N THR A 134 16.17 1.60 2.17
CA THR A 134 16.41 2.20 0.84
C THR A 134 15.77 1.39 -0.30
N CYS A 135 14.67 0.71 0.02
CA CYS A 135 13.76 0.08 -0.93
C CYS A 135 12.33 0.20 -0.41
N TRP A 136 11.34 0.00 -1.30
CA TRP A 136 9.94 -0.02 -0.91
C TRP A 136 9.57 -1.40 -0.37
N VAL A 137 9.33 -1.48 0.94
CA VAL A 137 8.95 -2.70 1.63
C VAL A 137 7.59 -3.18 1.14
N LEU A 138 7.54 -4.41 0.63
CA LEU A 138 6.34 -5.05 0.10
C LEU A 138 5.77 -6.13 1.04
N LYS A 139 6.56 -6.57 2.01
CA LYS A 139 6.18 -7.63 2.96
C LYS A 139 6.51 -7.24 4.39
N LYS A 140 5.78 -7.85 5.32
CA LYS A 140 5.84 -7.57 6.76
C LYS A 140 7.22 -7.80 7.39
N ASP A 141 8.01 -8.70 6.83
CA ASP A 141 9.39 -8.98 7.25
C ASP A 141 10.39 -7.87 6.89
N GLY A 142 9.97 -6.84 6.16
CA GLY A 142 10.84 -5.77 5.68
C GLY A 142 11.47 -6.05 4.32
N SER A 143 11.08 -7.15 3.65
CA SER A 143 11.59 -7.46 2.32
C SER A 143 10.93 -6.61 1.23
N CYS A 144 11.77 -6.34 0.24
CA CYS A 144 11.47 -5.78 -1.06
C CYS A 144 11.63 -6.95 -2.06
#